data_AF-A0A1Y5PCN9-F1
#
_entry.id   AF-A0A1Y5PCN9-F1
#
_cell.length_a   1.000
_cell.length_b   1.000
_cell.length_c   1.000
_cell.angle_alpha   90.00
_cell.angle_beta   90.00
_cell.angle_gamma   90.00
#
_symmetry.space_group_name_H-M   'P 1'
#
loop_
_entity.id
_entity.type
_entity.pdbx_description
1 polymer ?
#
loop_
_entity_poly.entity_id
_entity_poly.type
_entity_poly.pdbx_seq_one_letter_code
_entity_poly.pdbx_strand_id
1 'polypeptide(L)'
;MGGPDAFHPDLSGSEPVRNRVRHVKAADLVGDTGQTGGMQRFAAITGASVGSEKLWMGETHVRPGVASANHHHGESETAIFVRSGHPEFVFHDGVQEVRISTEPGDYIFVPPHLPHREENPDPAEPAVVVIARSTQQAIVVNLDRLYPL
;
A
#
# COMPACT_ATOMS: atom_id res chain seq x y z
N MET A 1 8.90 -9.08 42.86
CA MET A 1 9.80 -9.26 41.70
C MET A 1 9.07 -10.09 40.67
N GLY A 2 8.58 -9.48 39.58
CA GLY A 2 8.02 -10.17 38.42
C GLY A 2 8.88 -9.80 37.22
N GLY A 3 9.55 -10.78 36.63
CA GLY A 3 10.43 -10.57 35.48
C GLY A 3 9.66 -10.33 34.17
N PRO A 4 10.31 -9.77 33.15
CA PRO A 4 9.68 -9.49 31.86
C PRO A 4 9.29 -10.79 31.13
N ASP A 5 8.05 -10.84 30.66
CA ASP A 5 7.48 -11.91 29.84
C ASP A 5 8.19 -11.97 28.47
N ALA A 6 8.65 -13.17 28.11
CA ALA A 6 9.42 -13.45 26.90
C ALA A 6 8.66 -13.18 25.57
N PHE A 7 7.36 -12.84 25.64
CA PHE A 7 6.55 -12.56 24.45
C PHE A 7 6.43 -11.08 24.07
N HIS A 8 6.83 -10.14 24.92
CA HIS A 8 6.72 -8.70 24.62
C HIS A 8 7.86 -7.89 25.24
N PRO A 9 9.02 -7.77 24.57
CA PRO A 9 10.06 -6.85 25.02
C PRO A 9 9.62 -5.39 24.78
N ASP A 10 9.79 -4.59 25.82
CA ASP A 10 9.65 -3.14 25.88
C ASP A 10 10.35 -2.44 24.69
N LEU A 11 9.59 -1.65 23.93
CA LEU A 11 10.06 -0.90 22.76
C LEU A 11 10.34 0.55 23.14
N SER A 12 11.38 0.80 23.93
CA SER A 12 11.98 2.13 24.03
C SER A 12 13.11 2.29 23.00
N GLY A 13 12.84 3.04 21.93
CA GLY A 13 13.79 3.96 21.29
C GLY A 13 15.10 3.42 20.70
N SER A 14 15.12 2.24 20.08
CA SER A 14 16.28 1.80 19.27
C SER A 14 15.86 1.27 17.90
N GLU A 15 16.69 1.52 16.89
CA GLU A 15 16.52 1.01 15.53
C GLU A 15 16.27 -0.51 15.54
N PRO A 16 15.34 -1.04 14.73
CA PRO A 16 14.97 -2.44 14.80
C PRO A 16 16.16 -3.36 14.47
N VAL A 17 16.61 -4.16 15.45
CA VAL A 17 17.66 -5.17 15.25
C VAL A 17 17.27 -6.19 14.16
N ARG A 18 18.19 -6.44 13.20
CA ARG A 18 17.98 -7.25 11.98
C ARG A 18 18.54 -8.69 12.04
N ASN A 19 18.64 -9.27 13.23
CA ASN A 19 19.20 -10.62 13.45
C ASN A 19 18.14 -11.66 13.85
N ARG A 20 16.87 -11.40 13.53
CA ARG A 20 15.73 -12.25 13.91
C ARG A 20 14.57 -12.05 12.94
N VAL A 21 13.72 -13.07 12.81
CA VAL A 21 12.44 -12.95 12.12
C VAL A 21 11.49 -12.12 12.99
N ARG A 22 10.72 -11.22 12.36
CA ARG A 22 9.69 -10.44 13.05
C ARG A 22 8.31 -10.83 12.54
N HIS A 23 7.40 -11.02 13.47
CA HIS A 23 5.98 -11.22 13.19
C HIS A 23 5.25 -9.92 13.51
N VAL A 24 4.54 -9.36 12.53
CA VAL A 24 3.63 -8.23 12.70
C VAL A 24 2.22 -8.76 12.56
N LYS A 25 1.39 -8.63 13.61
CA LYS A 25 0.00 -9.09 13.54
C LYS A 25 -0.82 -8.09 12.75
N ALA A 26 -1.80 -8.57 11.99
CA ALA A 26 -2.73 -7.71 11.25
C ALA A 26 -3.54 -6.75 12.17
N ALA A 27 -3.70 -7.09 13.45
CA ALA A 27 -4.36 -6.21 14.43
C ALA A 27 -3.48 -5.03 14.88
N ASP A 28 -2.17 -5.07 14.63
CA ASP A 28 -1.20 -4.10 15.13
C ASP A 28 -0.77 -3.08 14.05
N LEU A 29 -1.49 -3.04 12.91
CA LEU A 29 -1.13 -2.16 11.80
C LEU A 29 -1.28 -0.68 12.17
N VAL A 30 -0.28 0.12 11.79
CA VAL A 30 -0.23 1.55 12.11
C VAL A 30 -0.93 2.36 11.02
N GLY A 31 -1.95 3.13 11.40
CA GLY A 31 -2.76 3.96 10.51
C GLY A 31 -2.26 5.40 10.31
N ASP A 32 -1.13 5.78 10.92
CA ASP A 32 -0.52 7.11 10.75
C ASP A 32 0.29 7.17 9.45
N THR A 33 -0.43 7.20 8.33
CA THR A 33 0.13 7.34 6.98
C THR A 33 -0.65 8.43 6.24
N GLY A 34 -0.10 8.98 5.15
CA GLY A 34 -0.80 10.01 4.37
C GLY A 34 -2.15 9.48 3.85
N GLN A 35 -3.25 10.04 4.37
CA GLN A 35 -4.60 9.60 4.03
C GLN A 35 -5.19 10.44 2.89
N THR A 36 -5.82 9.76 1.93
CA THR A 36 -6.66 10.38 0.90
C THR A 36 -8.10 10.18 1.33
N GLY A 37 -9.00 11.14 1.07
CA GLY A 37 -10.41 11.04 1.50
C GLY A 37 -11.07 9.72 1.06
N GLY A 38 -11.27 8.78 1.99
CA GLY A 38 -11.87 7.48 1.73
C GLY A 38 -10.94 6.33 1.34
N MET A 39 -9.62 6.55 1.36
CA MET A 39 -8.61 5.50 1.31
C MET A 39 -7.82 5.52 2.62
N GLN A 40 -7.89 4.44 3.37
CA GLN A 40 -7.16 4.28 4.63
C GLN A 40 -5.94 3.39 4.43
N ARG A 41 -4.76 3.91 4.71
CA ARG A 41 -3.49 3.20 4.56
C ARG A 41 -2.94 2.76 5.90
N PHE A 42 -2.43 1.53 5.93
CA PHE A 42 -1.93 0.84 7.11
C PHE A 42 -0.56 0.25 6.81
N ALA A 43 0.42 0.48 7.67
CA ALA A 43 1.77 -0.04 7.49
C ALA A 43 2.02 -1.31 8.32
N ALA A 44 2.64 -2.33 7.71
CA ALA A 44 3.04 -3.57 8.37
C ALA A 44 4.58 -3.70 8.43
N ILE A 45 5.22 -3.76 7.25
CA ILE A 45 6.66 -3.98 7.09
C ILE A 45 7.29 -2.67 6.63
N THR A 46 8.08 -2.04 7.47
CA THR A 46 8.76 -0.77 7.18
C THR A 46 10.15 -0.76 7.83
N GLY A 47 10.97 0.23 7.48
CA GLY A 47 12.19 0.56 8.20
C GLY A 47 11.94 0.77 9.70
N ALA A 48 10.94 1.59 10.05
CA ALA A 48 10.61 1.90 11.43
C ALA A 48 10.06 0.71 12.22
N SER A 49 9.23 -0.15 11.61
CA SER A 49 8.58 -1.26 12.32
C SER A 49 9.49 -2.46 12.48
N VAL A 50 10.22 -2.84 11.41
CA VAL A 50 10.99 -4.09 11.39
C VAL A 50 12.42 -3.96 10.88
N GLY A 51 12.88 -2.75 10.55
CA GLY A 51 14.23 -2.52 10.02
C GLY A 51 14.34 -2.91 8.54
N SER A 52 13.25 -2.83 7.80
CA SER A 52 13.28 -3.07 6.35
C SER A 52 13.92 -1.91 5.60
N GLU A 53 14.83 -2.22 4.69
CA GLU A 53 15.50 -1.21 3.87
C GLU A 53 14.93 -1.14 2.46
N LYS A 54 14.56 -2.29 1.90
CA LYS A 54 14.21 -2.43 0.47
C LYS A 54 12.73 -2.62 0.22
N LEU A 55 11.99 -3.04 1.24
CA LEU A 55 10.57 -3.35 1.11
C LEU A 55 9.78 -2.50 2.10
N TRP A 56 8.79 -1.78 1.60
CA TRP A 56 7.69 -1.33 2.43
C TRP A 56 6.47 -2.18 2.06
N MET A 57 5.68 -2.61 3.04
CA MET A 57 4.45 -3.35 2.79
C MET A 57 3.36 -2.98 3.78
N GLY A 58 2.13 -2.91 3.30
CA GLY A 58 0.97 -2.51 4.07
C GLY A 58 -0.34 -2.84 3.38
N GLU A 59 -1.44 -2.40 3.98
CA GLU A 59 -2.78 -2.50 3.40
C GLU A 59 -3.32 -1.13 3.04
N THR A 60 -4.12 -1.07 1.98
CA THR A 60 -5.00 0.06 1.69
C THR A 60 -6.43 -0.42 1.65
N HIS A 61 -7.28 0.21 2.47
CA HIS A 61 -8.72 -0.02 2.51
C HIS A 61 -9.38 1.10 1.72
N VAL A 62 -10.08 0.75 0.66
CA VAL A 62 -10.74 1.69 -0.25
C VAL A 62 -12.24 1.60 -0.03
N ARG A 63 -12.86 2.70 0.41
CA ARG A 63 -14.32 2.73 0.60
C ARG A 63 -15.07 2.53 -0.73
N PRO A 64 -16.36 2.17 -0.68
CA PRO A 64 -17.20 2.08 -1.86
C PRO A 64 -17.24 3.39 -2.65
N GLY A 65 -17.19 3.31 -3.98
CA GLY A 65 -17.27 4.44 -4.90
C GLY A 65 -16.09 5.43 -4.85
N VAL A 66 -14.97 5.08 -4.21
CA VAL A 66 -13.82 5.98 -4.07
C VAL A 66 -12.80 5.73 -5.18
N ALA A 67 -12.30 6.82 -5.75
CA ALA A 67 -11.16 6.85 -6.66
C ALA A 67 -10.02 7.68 -6.06
N SER A 68 -8.77 7.28 -6.33
CA SER A 68 -7.60 8.13 -6.07
C SER A 68 -7.55 9.29 -7.06
N ALA A 69 -6.68 10.27 -6.78
CA ALA A 69 -6.24 11.19 -7.81
C ALA A 69 -5.36 10.46 -8.85
N ASN A 70 -5.24 11.04 -10.04
CA ASN A 70 -4.22 10.63 -11.01
C ASN A 70 -2.84 10.91 -10.42
N HIS A 71 -1.95 9.92 -10.44
CA HIS A 71 -0.62 10.08 -9.86
C HIS A 71 0.38 9.07 -10.43
N HIS A 72 1.66 9.24 -10.08
CA HIS A 72 2.67 8.19 -10.20
C HIS A 72 3.52 8.11 -8.94
N HIS A 73 4.25 7.01 -8.79
CA HIS A 73 5.07 6.72 -7.60
C HIS A 73 6.57 7.04 -7.78
N GLY A 74 6.90 7.97 -8.69
CA GLY A 74 8.29 8.25 -9.06
C GLY A 74 9.07 6.98 -9.39
N GLU A 75 10.25 6.82 -8.79
CA GLU A 75 11.13 5.65 -8.97
C GLU A 75 10.64 4.36 -8.30
N SER A 76 9.51 4.39 -7.57
CA SER A 76 9.06 3.21 -6.84
C SER A 76 8.38 2.21 -7.76
N GLU A 77 8.86 0.96 -7.70
CA GLU A 77 8.07 -0.20 -8.13
C GLU A 77 6.99 -0.47 -7.09
N THR A 78 5.80 -0.84 -7.55
CA THR A 78 4.66 -1.17 -6.68
C THR A 78 4.02 -2.47 -7.12
N ALA A 79 3.92 -3.41 -6.19
CA ALA A 79 3.18 -4.66 -6.36
C ALA A 79 1.95 -4.65 -5.45
N ILE A 80 0.82 -5.11 -5.96
CA ILE A 80 -0.46 -5.05 -5.27
C ILE A 80 -1.10 -6.43 -5.34
N PHE A 81 -1.63 -6.91 -4.23
CA PHE A 81 -2.42 -8.13 -4.13
C PHE A 81 -3.83 -7.78 -3.67
N VAL A 82 -4.84 -8.26 -4.39
CA VAL A 82 -6.24 -8.00 -4.08
C VAL A 82 -6.70 -8.98 -3.00
N ARG A 83 -6.94 -8.47 -1.79
CA ARG A 83 -7.35 -9.29 -0.65
C ARG A 83 -8.88 -9.47 -0.60
N SER A 84 -9.64 -8.42 -0.89
CA SER A 84 -11.11 -8.45 -0.94
C SER A 84 -11.67 -7.32 -1.81
N GLY A 85 -12.93 -7.47 -2.25
CA GLY A 85 -13.60 -6.54 -3.16
C GLY A 85 -13.06 -6.63 -4.60
N HIS A 86 -13.46 -5.68 -5.44
CA HIS A 86 -13.19 -5.67 -6.88
C HIS A 86 -12.64 -4.31 -7.34
N PRO A 87 -11.45 -3.90 -6.87
CA PRO A 87 -10.86 -2.64 -7.29
C PRO A 87 -10.44 -2.71 -8.76
N GLU A 88 -10.28 -1.55 -9.36
CA GLU A 88 -9.83 -1.39 -10.74
C GLU A 88 -8.64 -0.43 -10.82
N PHE A 89 -7.74 -0.70 -11.75
CA PHE A 89 -6.52 0.08 -11.96
C PHE A 89 -6.56 0.69 -13.35
N VAL A 90 -6.44 2.01 -13.42
CA VAL A 90 -6.58 2.75 -14.68
C VAL A 90 -5.29 3.47 -15.03
N PHE A 91 -4.84 3.29 -16.27
CA PHE A 91 -3.68 3.98 -16.86
C PHE A 91 -4.00 4.37 -18.31
N HIS A 92 -3.12 5.12 -18.98
CA HIS A 92 -3.30 5.46 -20.40
C HIS A 92 -2.26 4.74 -21.26
N ASP A 93 -2.69 3.99 -22.28
CA ASP A 93 -1.82 3.10 -23.07
C ASP A 93 -1.18 3.75 -24.31
N GLY A 94 -1.54 5.01 -24.59
CA GLY A 94 -1.09 5.77 -25.76
C GLY A 94 -2.20 6.05 -26.76
N VAL A 95 -3.30 5.31 -26.66
CA VAL A 95 -4.50 5.47 -27.46
C VAL A 95 -5.67 5.94 -26.60
N GLN A 96 -5.84 5.31 -25.43
CA GLN A 96 -6.97 5.56 -24.54
C GLN A 96 -6.62 5.24 -23.08
N GLU A 97 -7.53 5.58 -22.17
CA GLU A 97 -7.50 5.02 -20.83
C GLU A 97 -7.88 3.54 -20.87
N VAL A 98 -7.05 2.71 -20.25
CA VAL A 98 -7.24 1.28 -20.10
C VAL A 98 -7.51 0.98 -18.63
N ARG A 99 -8.53 0.16 -18.40
CA ARG A 99 -8.97 -0.27 -17.09
C ARG A 99 -8.73 -1.75 -16.91
N ILE A 100 -8.06 -2.09 -15.82
CA ILE A 100 -7.83 -3.47 -15.40
C ILE A 100 -8.74 -3.75 -14.20
N SER A 101 -9.80 -4.51 -14.43
CA SER A 101 -10.68 -5.01 -13.37
C SER A 101 -10.04 -6.24 -12.71
N THR A 102 -10.19 -6.35 -11.39
CA THR A 102 -9.55 -7.42 -10.60
C THR A 102 -10.52 -8.07 -9.63
N GLU A 103 -10.19 -9.27 -9.17
CA GLU A 103 -10.91 -10.02 -8.14
C GLU A 103 -9.97 -10.49 -7.02
N PRO A 104 -10.50 -10.92 -5.85
CA PRO A 104 -9.68 -11.40 -4.76
C PRO A 104 -8.78 -12.56 -5.17
N GLY A 105 -7.47 -12.41 -4.94
CA GLY A 105 -6.45 -13.36 -5.38
C GLY A 105 -5.56 -12.85 -6.53
N ASP A 106 -5.95 -11.75 -7.18
CA ASP A 106 -5.18 -11.17 -8.28
C ASP A 106 -3.97 -10.35 -7.82
N TYR A 107 -3.02 -10.20 -8.76
CA TYR A 107 -1.79 -9.45 -8.60
C TYR A 107 -1.69 -8.35 -9.65
N ILE A 108 -1.30 -7.15 -9.22
CA ILE A 108 -1.04 -6.01 -10.09
C ILE A 108 0.39 -5.52 -9.87
N PHE A 109 1.03 -5.12 -10.96
CA PHE A 109 2.32 -4.44 -10.92
C PHE A 109 2.20 -3.07 -11.58
N VAL A 110 2.64 -2.04 -10.87
CA VAL A 110 2.75 -0.67 -11.39
C VAL A 110 4.24 -0.33 -11.50
N PRO A 111 4.77 -0.14 -12.73
CA PRO A 111 6.16 0.24 -12.92
C PRO A 111 6.41 1.69 -12.50
N PRO A 112 7.69 2.06 -12.27
CA PRO A 112 8.07 3.43 -11.96
C PRO A 112 7.53 4.43 -12.98
N HIS A 113 7.16 5.61 -12.47
CA HIS A 113 6.67 6.76 -13.22
C HIS A 113 5.34 6.60 -13.99
N LEU A 114 4.74 5.41 -14.05
CA LEU A 114 3.50 5.21 -14.80
C LEU A 114 2.34 6.00 -14.17
N PRO A 115 1.74 6.97 -14.90
CA PRO A 115 0.54 7.63 -14.43
C PRO A 115 -0.61 6.64 -14.33
N HIS A 116 -1.22 6.55 -13.16
CA HIS A 116 -2.36 5.68 -12.90
C HIS A 116 -3.28 6.26 -11.81
N ARG A 117 -4.41 5.58 -11.61
CA ARG A 117 -5.29 5.75 -10.46
C ARG A 117 -5.90 4.41 -10.05
N GLU A 118 -6.17 4.25 -8.77
CA GLU A 118 -6.94 3.14 -8.24
C GLU A 118 -8.37 3.56 -7.95
N GLU A 119 -9.30 2.70 -8.31
CA GLU A 119 -10.72 2.91 -8.12
C GLU A 119 -11.35 1.71 -7.42
N ASN A 120 -12.31 1.97 -6.54
CA ASN A 120 -13.27 0.97 -6.11
C ASN A 120 -14.66 1.39 -6.60
N PRO A 121 -15.08 0.92 -7.79
CA PRO A 121 -16.34 1.36 -8.41
C PRO A 121 -17.57 0.80 -7.72
N ASP A 122 -17.44 -0.26 -6.91
CA ASP A 122 -18.57 -0.86 -6.20
C ASP A 122 -19.20 0.18 -5.25
N PRO A 123 -20.53 0.41 -5.30
CA PRO A 123 -21.19 1.43 -4.48
C PRO A 123 -21.47 0.98 -3.03
N ALA A 124 -21.29 -0.31 -2.71
CA ALA A 124 -21.63 -0.89 -1.41
C ALA A 124 -20.46 -1.64 -0.75
N GLU A 125 -19.61 -2.31 -1.53
CA GLU A 125 -18.53 -3.16 -1.03
C GLU A 125 -17.19 -2.40 -0.96
N PRO A 126 -16.50 -2.37 0.19
CA PRO A 126 -15.14 -1.86 0.27
C PRO A 126 -14.14 -2.85 -0.34
N ALA A 127 -13.07 -2.32 -0.94
CA ALA A 127 -11.93 -3.11 -1.38
C ALA A 127 -10.77 -3.04 -0.39
N VAL A 128 -10.04 -4.15 -0.24
CA VAL A 128 -8.78 -4.18 0.52
C VAL A 128 -7.69 -4.74 -0.36
N VAL A 129 -6.61 -3.98 -0.47
CA VAL A 129 -5.42 -4.39 -1.21
C VAL A 129 -4.19 -4.39 -0.30
N VAL A 130 -3.32 -5.36 -0.51
CA VAL A 130 -2.00 -5.42 0.11
C VAL A 130 -1.00 -4.83 -0.88
N ILE A 131 -0.24 -3.82 -0.46
CA ILE A 131 0.70 -3.10 -1.32
C ILE A 131 2.11 -3.35 -0.81
N ALA A 132 3.02 -3.71 -1.72
CA ALA A 132 4.46 -3.71 -1.50
C ALA A 132 5.11 -2.69 -2.43
N ARG A 133 6.07 -1.93 -1.92
CA ARG A 133 6.85 -0.97 -2.72
C ARG A 133 8.34 -1.06 -2.42
N SER A 134 9.16 -0.69 -3.41
CA SER A 134 10.63 -0.73 -3.30
C SER A 134 11.24 0.42 -2.49
N THR A 135 10.44 1.42 -2.13
CA THR A 135 10.87 2.63 -1.38
C THR A 135 10.27 2.68 0.03
N GLN A 136 11.05 3.14 1.01
CA GLN A 136 10.52 3.27 2.39
C GLN A 136 9.54 4.43 2.51
N GLN A 137 9.89 5.59 1.95
CA GLN A 137 9.02 6.77 1.91
C GLN A 137 8.03 6.64 0.76
N ALA A 138 6.78 7.04 1.00
CA ALA A 138 5.78 7.11 -0.06
C ALA A 138 6.15 8.21 -1.04
N ILE A 139 6.23 7.87 -2.33
CA ILE A 139 6.33 8.85 -3.41
C ILE A 139 4.96 8.92 -4.07
N VAL A 140 4.37 10.10 -4.08
CA VAL A 140 3.11 10.38 -4.77
C VAL A 140 3.26 11.71 -5.46
N VAL A 141 3.29 11.68 -6.79
CA VAL A 141 3.28 12.88 -7.62
C VAL A 141 1.90 12.99 -8.24
N ASN A 142 1.10 13.94 -7.77
CA ASN A 142 -0.25 14.18 -8.27
C ASN A 142 -0.22 14.81 -9.66
N LEU A 143 -1.15 14.41 -10.51
CA LEU A 143 -1.26 14.81 -11.90
C LEU A 143 -2.68 15.29 -12.21
N ASP A 144 -2.82 16.23 -13.16
CA ASP A 144 -4.14 16.69 -13.60
C ASP A 144 -4.85 15.64 -14.47
N ARG A 145 -4.09 14.82 -15.21
CA ARG A 145 -4.61 13.79 -16.12
C ARG A 145 -3.65 12.61 -16.25
N LEU A 146 -4.18 11.45 -16.65
CA LEU A 146 -3.36 10.34 -17.11
C LEU A 146 -2.77 10.66 -18.49
N TYR A 147 -1.53 10.25 -18.71
CA TYR A 147 -0.84 10.35 -19.99
C TYR A 147 0.01 9.08 -20.20
N PRO A 148 0.28 8.70 -21.45
CA PRO A 148 1.15 7.57 -21.74
C PRO A 148 2.60 7.90 -21.41
N LEU A 149 3.35 6.91 -20.93
CA LEU A 149 4.81 6.97 -20.84
C LEU A 149 5.47 6.76 -22.19
#